data_AF-E5XLC8-F1
#
_entry.id   AF-E5XLC8-F1
#
_cell.length_a   1.000
_cell.length_b   1.000
_cell.length_c   1.000
_cell.angle_alpha   90.00
_cell.angle_beta   90.00
_cell.angle_gamma   90.00
#
_symmetry.space_group_name_H-M   'P 1'
#
loop_
_entity.id
_entity.type
_entity.pdbx_description
1 polymer ?
#
loop_
_entity_poly.entity_id
_entity_poly.type
_entity_poly.pdbx_seq_one_letter_code
_entity_poly.pdbx_strand_id
1 'polypeptide(L)'
;MANDSESWEPLSFDSEGLRGRLAKILVDDPVNSGLNPADLPPGTTEVVIVDDTPDVTADLAVHPVGQPDKIAIVHYNALAVQAGRD
;
A
#
# COMPACT_ATOMS: atom_id res chain seq x y z
N MET A 1 25.17 -8.05 -7.01
CA MET A 1 23.90 -8.50 -6.42
C MET A 1 23.50 -7.42 -5.43
N ALA A 2 22.51 -6.59 -5.77
CA ALA A 2 22.17 -5.39 -4.99
C ALA A 2 21.64 -5.79 -3.60
N ASN A 3 22.38 -5.42 -2.56
CA ASN A 3 21.91 -5.41 -1.17
C ASN A 3 21.66 -3.94 -0.82
N ASP A 4 20.54 -3.39 -1.26
CA ASP A 4 19.91 -2.28 -0.54
C ASP A 4 18.88 -2.97 0.37
N SER A 5 19.16 -3.00 1.67
CA SER A 5 18.21 -3.45 2.67
C SER A 5 17.10 -2.40 2.79
N GLU A 6 16.24 -2.34 1.77
CA GLU A 6 14.98 -1.63 1.78
C GLU A 6 14.11 -2.32 2.83
N SER A 7 14.16 -1.81 4.06
CA SER A 7 13.32 -2.28 5.16
C SER A 7 11.89 -1.87 4.85
N TRP A 8 11.05 -2.86 4.60
CA TRP A 8 9.60 -2.69 4.45
C TRP A 8 8.95 -2.83 5.82
N GLU A 9 8.16 -1.84 6.20
CA GLU A 9 7.50 -1.77 7.50
C GLU A 9 5.99 -1.98 7.33
N PRO A 10 5.41 -3.07 7.85
CA PRO A 10 3.97 -3.28 7.81
C PRO A 10 3.22 -2.09 8.40
N LEU A 11 2.18 -1.64 7.71
CA LEU A 11 1.37 -0.53 8.21
C LEU A 11 0.55 -0.94 9.44
N SER A 12 0.27 0.04 10.28
CA SER A 12 -0.68 -0.05 11.39
C SER A 12 -1.82 0.93 11.16
N PHE A 13 -2.94 0.76 11.87
CA PHE A 13 -4.09 1.66 11.75
C PHE A 13 -3.72 3.12 12.08
N ASP A 14 -2.84 3.33 13.06
CA ASP A 14 -2.36 4.65 13.48
C ASP A 14 -1.19 5.18 12.62
N SER A 15 -0.89 4.58 11.46
CA SER A 15 0.16 5.07 10.57
C SER A 15 -0.24 6.39 9.88
N GLU A 16 0.64 7.38 9.91
CA GLU A 16 0.43 8.71 9.35
C GLU A 16 1.54 9.10 8.36
N GLY A 17 1.34 10.19 7.61
CA GLY A 17 2.33 10.68 6.64
C GLY A 17 2.57 9.71 5.48
N LEU A 18 1.54 8.95 5.09
CA LEU A 18 1.64 7.89 4.11
C LEU A 18 1.54 8.40 2.66
N ARG A 19 1.00 9.59 2.46
CA ARG A 19 0.69 10.10 1.12
C ARG A 19 1.95 10.17 0.26
N GLY A 20 1.87 9.55 -0.91
CA GLY A 20 2.95 9.49 -1.90
C GLY A 20 4.05 8.48 -1.57
N ARG A 21 3.97 7.76 -0.44
CA ARG A 21 4.97 6.74 -0.11
C ARG A 21 4.76 5.47 -0.93
N LEU A 22 5.88 4.84 -1.28
CA LEU A 22 5.90 3.53 -1.90
C LEU A 22 5.56 2.46 -0.87
N ALA A 23 4.63 1.58 -1.22
CA ALA A 23 4.23 0.45 -0.41
C ALA A 23 4.27 -0.85 -1.21
N LYS A 24 4.65 -1.92 -0.54
CA LYS A 24 4.64 -3.29 -1.03
C LYS A 24 3.37 -3.99 -0.57
N ILE A 25 2.77 -4.76 -1.47
CA ILE A 25 1.65 -5.65 -1.15
C ILE A 25 2.21 -6.93 -0.52
N LEU A 26 1.67 -7.31 0.64
CA LEU A 26 2.13 -8.43 1.46
C LEU A 26 1.42 -9.76 1.17
N VAL A 27 0.32 -9.71 0.41
CA VAL A 27 -0.56 -10.84 0.11
C VAL A 27 -0.79 -10.94 -1.41
N ASP A 28 -1.04 -12.15 -1.91
CA ASP A 28 -1.29 -12.35 -3.34
C ASP A 28 -2.61 -11.74 -3.82
N ASP A 29 -3.65 -11.77 -2.98
CA ASP A 29 -5.00 -11.30 -3.27
C ASP A 29 -5.43 -10.21 -2.26
N PRO A 30 -5.02 -8.95 -2.45
CA PRO A 30 -5.39 -7.86 -1.55
C PRO A 30 -6.89 -7.57 -1.62
N VAL A 31 -7.49 -7.34 -0.46
CA VAL A 31 -8.90 -6.97 -0.30
C VAL A 31 -9.03 -5.69 0.54
N ASN A 32 -10.17 -5.01 0.44
CA ASN A 32 -10.56 -3.98 1.39
C ASN A 32 -11.24 -4.55 2.64
N SER A 33 -11.60 -3.69 3.59
CA SER A 33 -12.30 -4.05 4.84
C SER A 33 -13.61 -4.81 4.63
N GLY A 34 -14.28 -4.56 3.50
CA GLY A 34 -15.49 -5.27 3.07
C GLY A 34 -15.24 -6.61 2.37
N LEU A 35 -14.00 -7.12 2.36
CA LEU A 35 -13.56 -8.33 1.65
C LEU A 35 -13.73 -8.27 0.13
N ASN A 36 -13.85 -7.07 -0.45
CA ASN A 36 -13.89 -6.91 -1.89
C ASN A 36 -12.45 -6.94 -2.45
N PRO A 37 -12.18 -7.68 -3.53
CA PRO A 37 -10.87 -7.65 -4.20
C PRO A 37 -10.49 -6.24 -4.62
N ALA A 38 -9.23 -5.87 -4.39
CA ALA A 38 -8.70 -4.60 -4.86
C ALA A 38 -8.63 -4.59 -6.40
N ASP A 39 -9.03 -3.50 -7.03
CA ASP A 39 -8.97 -3.33 -8.49
C ASP A 39 -7.55 -3.00 -8.96
N LEU A 40 -6.65 -3.97 -8.79
CA LEU A 40 -5.25 -3.88 -9.18
C LEU A 40 -4.96 -4.78 -10.39
N PRO A 41 -4.09 -4.34 -11.31
CA PRO A 41 -3.61 -5.21 -12.38
C PRO A 41 -2.99 -6.50 -11.80
N PRO A 42 -3.17 -7.66 -12.45
CA PRO A 42 -2.60 -8.92 -11.98
C PRO A 42 -1.07 -8.83 -11.90
N GLY A 43 -0.50 -9.33 -10.81
CA GLY A 43 0.94 -9.29 -10.54
C GLY A 43 1.46 -7.95 -10.01
N THR A 44 0.59 -7.01 -9.65
CA THR A 44 1.00 -5.78 -8.95
C THR A 44 1.58 -6.15 -7.58
N THR A 45 2.85 -5.81 -7.33
CA THR A 45 3.51 -6.04 -6.04
C THR A 45 3.78 -4.76 -5.27
N GLU A 46 3.75 -3.62 -5.95
CA GLU A 46 4.08 -2.30 -5.40
C GLU A 46 3.06 -1.27 -5.84
N VAL A 47 2.70 -0.40 -4.92
CA VAL A 47 1.72 0.66 -5.08
C VAL A 47 2.20 1.94 -4.41
N VAL A 48 1.65 3.07 -4.81
CA VAL A 48 1.83 4.35 -4.14
C VAL A 48 0.58 4.65 -3.33
N ILE A 49 0.76 5.00 -2.06
CA ILE A 49 -0.35 5.35 -1.17
C ILE A 49 -0.84 6.76 -1.50
N VAL A 50 -2.15 6.94 -1.64
CA VAL A 50 -2.78 8.23 -1.99
C VAL A 50 -3.24 8.97 -0.72
N ASP A 51 -3.74 8.24 0.26
CA ASP A 51 -4.17 8.79 1.54
C ASP A 51 -2.99 9.05 2.47
N ASP A 52 -3.19 9.96 3.42
CA ASP A 52 -2.17 10.27 4.43
C ASP A 52 -2.23 9.32 5.64
N THR A 53 -3.42 8.79 5.92
CA THR A 53 -3.74 7.86 7.02
C THR A 53 -4.76 6.83 6.53
N PRO A 54 -4.86 5.63 7.15
CA PRO A 54 -6.01 4.76 6.95
C PRO A 54 -7.32 5.49 7.26
N ASP A 55 -8.37 5.24 6.47
CA ASP A 55 -9.73 5.73 6.75
C ASP A 55 -10.32 5.01 7.98
N VAL A 56 -11.48 5.48 8.48
CA VAL A 56 -12.23 4.87 9.60
C VAL A 56 -12.55 3.38 9.38
N THR A 57 -12.55 2.92 8.13
CA THR A 57 -12.73 1.52 7.74
C THR A 57 -11.43 0.71 7.69
N ALA A 58 -10.29 1.28 8.09
CA ALA A 58 -8.96 0.67 8.00
C ALA A 58 -8.47 0.41 6.55
N ASP A 59 -8.99 1.16 5.60
CA ASP A 59 -8.62 1.09 4.19
C ASP A 59 -7.77 2.28 3.75
N LEU A 60 -6.96 2.07 2.71
CA LEU A 60 -6.15 3.08 2.03
C LEU A 60 -6.44 3.06 0.53
N ALA A 61 -6.60 4.23 -0.07
CA ALA A 61 -6.52 4.41 -1.50
C ALA A 61 -5.06 4.33 -1.96
N VAL A 62 -4.83 3.54 -3.00
CA VAL A 62 -3.51 3.32 -3.60
C VAL A 62 -3.62 3.33 -5.12
N HIS A 63 -2.50 3.53 -5.80
CA HIS A 63 -2.43 3.28 -7.24
C HIS A 63 -1.19 2.45 -7.60
N PRO A 64 -1.25 1.61 -8.66
CA PRO A 64 -0.05 0.92 -9.15
C PRO A 64 1.03 1.93 -9.56
N VAL A 65 2.30 1.56 -9.39
CA VAL A 65 3.42 2.40 -9.84
C VAL A 65 3.27 2.71 -11.33
N GLY A 66 3.36 3.99 -11.69
CA GLY A 66 3.21 4.47 -13.06
C GLY A 66 1.78 4.56 -13.60
N GLN A 67 0.75 4.26 -12.79
CA GLN A 67 -0.66 4.35 -13.19
C GLN A 67 -1.49 5.17 -12.16
N PRO A 68 -1.21 6.48 -11.98
CA PRO A 68 -1.86 7.31 -10.95
C PRO A 68 -3.38 7.45 -11.12
N ASP A 69 -3.90 7.28 -12.33
CA ASP A 69 -5.34 7.35 -12.61
C ASP A 69 -6.12 6.10 -12.16
N LYS A 70 -5.42 5.01 -11.81
CA LYS A 70 -6.04 3.75 -11.34
C LYS A 70 -5.98 3.67 -9.82
N ILE A 71 -7.07 4.09 -9.18
CA ILE A 71 -7.21 4.02 -7.73
C ILE A 71 -7.83 2.67 -7.33
N ALA A 72 -7.15 1.94 -6.47
CA ALA A 72 -7.64 0.76 -5.79
C ALA A 72 -7.75 1.03 -4.28
N ILE A 73 -8.65 0.32 -3.61
CA ILE A 73 -8.83 0.41 -2.15
C ILE A 73 -8.31 -0.89 -1.54
N VAL A 74 -7.39 -0.78 -0.59
CA VAL A 74 -6.72 -1.91 0.05
C VAL A 74 -6.73 -1.72 1.56
N HIS A 75 -7.02 -2.78 2.31
CA HIS A 75 -6.95 -2.75 3.77
C HIS A 75 -5.50 -2.58 4.22
N TYR A 76 -5.23 -1.71 5.20
CA TYR A 76 -3.85 -1.28 5.53
C TYR A 76 -2.93 -2.46 5.87
N ASN A 77 -3.45 -3.53 6.49
CA ASN A 77 -2.65 -4.67 6.93
C ASN A 77 -2.06 -5.51 5.77
N ALA A 78 -2.52 -5.29 4.54
CA ALA A 78 -1.98 -5.92 3.34
C ALA A 78 -0.78 -5.15 2.77
N LEU A 79 -0.40 -4.03 3.39
CA LEU A 79 0.63 -3.12 2.90
C LEU A 79 1.79 -2.99 3.88
N ALA A 80 3.01 -2.90 3.34
CA ALA A 80 4.18 -2.43 4.07
C ALA A 80 4.80 -1.25 3.34
N VAL A 81 5.13 -0.18 4.06
CA VAL A 81 5.73 1.02 3.48
C VAL A 81 7.26 0.92 3.46
N GLN A 82 7.89 1.47 2.44
CA GLN A 82 9.35 1.53 2.37
C GLN A 82 9.88 2.47 3.46
N ALA A 83 10.66 1.99 4.43
CA ALA A 83 11.22 2.82 5.49
C ALA A 83 11.97 4.02 4.89
N GLY A 84 11.69 5.21 5.41
CA GLY A 84 12.45 6.40 5.03
C GLY A 84 13.88 6.28 5.55
N ARG A 85 14.89 6.49 4.70
CA ARG A 85 16.19 6.97 5.20
C ARG A 85 15.94 8.40 5.67
N ASP A 86 15.79 8.59 6.99
CA ASP A 86 15.91 9.90 7.63
C ASP A 86 17.26 10.55 7.30
#